data_AF-A0AA35KYX4-F1
#
_entry.id   AF-A0AA35KYX4-F1
#
_cell.length_a   1.000
_cell.length_b   1.000
_cell.length_c   1.000
_cell.angle_alpha   90.00
_cell.angle_beta   90.00
_cell.angle_gamma   90.00
#
_symmetry.space_group_name_H-M   'P 1'
#
loop_
_entity.id
_entity.type
_entity.pdbx_description
1 polymer ?
#
loop_
_entity_poly.entity_id
_entity_poly.type
_entity_poly.pdbx_seq_one_letter_code
_entity_poly.pdbx_strand_id
1 'polypeptide(L)'
;MSASLLRKGLELLETAGASAPRPKRAATTSPPSKQSLARARKKKLSRPQKEKATVKGKVIKSALEEYTKHQAVDHFQENVKYMTSSHFMTDSTITQKVLAQNRGRKARDRRQEEEKKKPEGTVFTEEDFQRFEREYFGGTGTV
;
A
#
# COMPACT_ATOMS: atom_id res chain seq x y z
N MET A 1 18.13 -10.33 9.03
CA MET A 1 17.59 -9.09 9.62
C MET A 1 18.74 -8.36 10.31
N SER A 2 18.96 -7.08 10.03
CA SER A 2 20.15 -6.36 10.53
C SER A 2 20.01 -6.01 12.02
N ALA A 3 21.09 -6.17 12.79
CA ALA A 3 21.14 -5.81 14.21
C ALA A 3 20.82 -4.32 14.47
N SER A 4 21.12 -3.45 13.49
CA SER A 4 20.77 -2.03 13.53
C SER A 4 19.26 -1.77 13.52
N LEU A 5 18.48 -2.60 12.81
CA LEU A 5 17.02 -2.49 12.78
C LEU A 5 16.41 -2.86 14.13
N LEU A 6 16.92 -3.91 14.77
CA LEU A 6 16.49 -4.33 16.11
C LEU A 6 16.80 -3.25 17.15
N ARG A 7 18.00 -2.65 17.07
CA ARG A 7 18.42 -1.58 17.98
C ARG A 7 17.55 -0.33 17.84
N LYS A 8 17.26 0.10 16.60
CA LYS A 8 16.34 1.20 16.30
C LYS A 8 14.90 0.90 16.72
N GLY A 9 14.44 -0.33 16.53
CA GLY A 9 13.10 -0.76 16.95
C GLY A 9 12.90 -0.69 18.47
N LEU A 10 13.90 -1.14 19.23
CA LEU A 10 13.89 -1.04 20.70
C LEU A 10 13.99 0.41 21.18
N GLU A 11 14.84 1.23 20.56
CA GLU A 11 14.97 2.67 20.86
C GLU A 11 13.61 3.40 20.70
N LEU A 12 12.88 3.12 19.63
CA LEU A 12 11.53 3.67 19.42
C LEU A 12 10.52 3.17 20.45
N LEU A 13 10.59 1.90 20.83
CA LEU A 13 9.69 1.33 21.82
C LEU A 13 9.98 1.85 23.24
N GLU A 14 11.23 2.12 23.58
CA GLU A 14 11.62 2.77 24.83
C GLU A 14 11.14 4.23 24.88
N THR A 15 11.23 4.97 23.78
CA THR A 15 10.66 6.34 23.71
C THR A 15 9.13 6.36 23.79
N ALA A 16 8.46 5.29 23.38
CA ALA A 16 7.01 5.13 23.50
C ALA A 16 6.57 4.55 24.86
N GLY A 17 7.43 3.72 25.48
CA GLY A 17 7.18 3.00 26.73
C GLY A 17 7.60 3.76 27.99
N ALA A 18 8.53 4.72 27.88
CA ALA A 18 8.75 5.74 28.90
C ALA A 18 7.55 6.69 28.85
N SER A 19 6.52 6.33 29.62
CA SER A 19 5.30 7.10 29.89
C SER A 19 5.52 8.59 29.67
N ALA A 20 5.15 9.09 28.48
CA ALA A 20 5.01 10.50 28.28
C ALA A 20 4.11 10.99 29.41
N PRO A 21 4.54 11.94 30.26
CA PRO A 21 3.59 12.56 31.14
C PRO A 21 2.51 13.10 30.21
N ARG A 22 1.25 12.65 30.40
CA ARG A 22 0.09 13.43 29.99
C ARG A 22 0.45 14.89 30.24
N PRO A 23 0.24 15.82 29.30
CA PRO A 23 0.43 17.22 29.63
C PRO A 23 -0.52 17.53 30.78
N LYS A 24 0.02 17.49 32.01
CA LYS A 24 -0.52 18.24 33.13
C LYS A 24 -0.56 19.63 32.55
N ARG A 25 -1.77 20.16 32.39
CA ARG A 25 -1.97 21.56 32.05
C ARG A 25 -1.12 22.32 33.07
N ALA A 26 0.07 22.75 32.65
CA ALA A 26 0.79 23.75 33.37
C ALA A 26 -0.19 24.92 33.42
N ALA A 27 -0.55 25.32 34.63
CA ALA A 27 -1.16 26.60 34.87
C ALA A 27 -0.09 27.64 34.55
N THR A 28 0.24 27.79 33.26
CA THR A 28 0.89 28.98 32.75
C THR A 28 -0.21 30.03 32.81
N THR A 29 -0.09 30.93 33.78
CA THR A 29 -0.73 32.24 33.81
C THR A 29 -0.23 33.06 32.63
N SER A 30 -0.56 32.64 31.41
CA SER A 30 -0.49 33.49 30.23
C SER A 30 -1.89 34.05 29.98
N PRO A 31 -2.03 35.36 29.73
CA PRO A 31 -3.34 35.95 29.50
C PRO A 31 -3.97 35.28 28.28
N PRO A 32 -5.26 34.91 28.35
CA PRO A 32 -5.92 34.24 27.23
C PRO A 32 -5.87 35.14 25.99
N SER A 33 -5.26 34.64 24.91
CA SER A 33 -5.35 35.27 23.60
C SER A 33 -6.81 35.57 23.28
N LYS A 34 -7.11 36.83 22.94
CA LYS A 34 -8.47 37.36 22.72
C LYS A 34 -9.28 36.54 21.69
N GLN A 35 -8.61 35.75 20.84
CA GLN A 35 -9.24 34.88 19.84
C GLN A 35 -9.88 33.60 20.41
N SER A 36 -9.36 33.03 21.51
CA SER A 36 -9.90 31.76 22.06
C SER A 36 -11.18 31.99 22.88
N LEU A 37 -11.29 33.13 23.56
CA LEU A 37 -12.48 33.54 24.30
C LEU A 37 -13.68 33.81 23.37
N ALA A 38 -13.43 34.35 22.18
CA ALA A 38 -14.49 34.58 21.17
C ALA A 38 -15.10 33.26 20.67
N ARG A 39 -14.27 32.22 20.43
CA ARG A 39 -14.74 30.89 20.01
C ARG A 39 -15.45 30.13 21.13
N ALA A 40 -15.00 30.26 22.38
CA ALA A 40 -15.64 29.63 23.53
C ALA A 40 -16.99 30.28 23.90
N ARG A 41 -17.13 31.60 23.72
CA ARG A 41 -18.40 32.32 23.91
C ARG A 41 -19.45 31.93 22.87
N LYS A 42 -19.05 31.71 21.62
CA LYS A 42 -19.99 31.27 20.55
C LYS A 42 -20.57 29.87 20.78
N LYS A 43 -19.83 28.94 21.40
CA LYS A 43 -20.35 27.59 21.71
C LYS A 43 -21.32 27.54 22.91
N LYS A 44 -21.39 28.58 23.73
CA LYS A 44 -22.36 28.66 24.84
C LYS A 44 -23.72 29.21 24.41
N LEU A 45 -23.83 29.82 23.23
CA LEU A 45 -25.07 30.39 22.71
C LEU A 45 -26.02 29.36 22.07
N SER A 46 -25.57 28.14 21.77
CA SER A 46 -26.43 27.08 21.21
C SER A 46 -26.54 25.87 22.14
N ARG A 47 -26.72 26.10 23.45
CA ARG A 47 -27.33 25.06 24.27
C ARG A 47 -28.83 25.07 23.97
N PRO A 48 -29.43 23.95 23.54
CA PRO A 48 -30.88 23.90 23.42
C PRO A 48 -31.47 24.26 24.79
N GLN A 49 -32.33 25.29 24.82
CA GLN A 49 -33.05 25.63 26.04
C GLN A 49 -33.77 24.37 26.52
N LYS A 50 -33.59 24.02 27.80
CA LYS A 50 -34.33 22.93 28.44
C LYS A 50 -35.82 23.17 28.19
N GLU A 51 -36.47 22.22 27.54
CA GLU A 51 -37.90 22.30 27.24
C GLU A 51 -38.68 22.46 28.53
N LYS A 52 -39.40 23.57 28.69
CA LYS A 52 -40.33 23.73 29.80
C LYS A 52 -41.52 22.78 29.58
N ALA A 53 -41.91 22.07 30.64
CA ALA A 53 -42.99 21.09 30.67
C ALA A 53 -44.41 21.70 30.62
N THR A 54 -44.57 22.85 29.97
CA THR A 54 -45.86 23.50 29.78
C THR A 54 -46.33 23.26 28.34
N VAL A 55 -47.50 22.63 28.18
CA VAL A 55 -48.07 22.23 26.88
C VAL A 55 -48.75 23.41 26.15
N LYS A 56 -49.08 24.49 26.87
CA LYS A 56 -49.79 25.65 26.33
C LYS A 56 -48.99 26.32 25.20
N GLY A 57 -49.51 26.26 23.97
CA GLY A 57 -48.90 26.88 22.78
C GLY A 57 -47.97 25.98 21.97
N LYS A 58 -47.81 24.69 22.32
CA LYS A 58 -47.03 23.74 21.50
C LYS A 58 -47.91 23.19 20.36
N VAL A 59 -47.43 23.31 19.12
CA VAL A 59 -48.01 22.64 17.96
C VAL A 59 -47.58 21.18 17.97
N ILE A 60 -48.54 20.25 17.92
CA ILE A 60 -48.25 18.82 17.80
C ILE A 60 -47.62 18.61 16.42
N LYS A 61 -46.34 18.26 16.39
CA LYS A 61 -45.68 17.84 15.16
C LYS A 61 -45.83 16.33 14.99
N SER A 62 -45.87 15.89 13.74
CA SER A 62 -45.81 14.46 13.45
C SER A 62 -44.45 13.92 13.88
N ALA A 63 -44.45 12.80 14.63
CA ALA A 63 -43.23 12.12 15.05
C ALA A 63 -42.36 11.70 13.85
N LEU A 64 -43.00 11.34 12.73
CA LEU A 64 -42.32 11.00 11.47
C LEU A 64 -41.61 12.21 10.87
N GLU A 65 -42.22 13.39 10.96
CA GLU A 65 -41.64 14.62 10.42
C GLU A 65 -40.42 15.07 11.24
N GLU A 66 -40.47 14.99 12.57
CA GLU A 66 -39.28 15.26 13.39
C GLU A 66 -38.19 14.21 13.17
N TYR A 67 -38.56 12.94 13.01
CA TYR A 67 -37.60 11.87 12.74
C TYR A 67 -36.82 12.13 11.43
N THR A 68 -37.51 12.47 10.34
CA THR A 68 -36.87 12.79 9.05
C THR A 68 -35.98 14.03 9.13
N LYS A 69 -36.36 15.06 9.91
CA LYS A 69 -35.54 16.26 10.13
C LYS A 69 -34.24 15.99 10.88
N HIS A 70 -34.25 15.00 11.77
CA HIS A 70 -33.09 14.61 12.57
C HIS A 70 -32.33 13.41 12.00
N GLN A 71 -32.82 12.80 10.91
CA GLN A 71 -32.07 11.77 10.23
C GLN A 71 -30.79 12.36 9.65
N ALA A 72 -29.68 11.67 9.89
CA ALA A 72 -28.43 11.94 9.21
C ALA A 72 -28.59 11.61 7.72
N VAL A 73 -27.93 12.38 6.87
CA VAL A 73 -27.89 12.11 5.43
C VAL A 73 -27.20 10.76 5.22
N ASP A 74 -27.88 9.85 4.51
CA ASP A 74 -27.31 8.56 4.15
C ASP A 74 -26.39 8.71 2.93
N HIS A 75 -25.09 8.53 3.15
CA HIS A 75 -24.07 8.58 2.10
C HIS A 75 -23.67 7.19 1.60
N PHE A 76 -24.43 6.13 1.92
CA PHE A 76 -24.06 4.76 1.57
C PHE A 76 -23.81 4.58 0.06
N GLN A 77 -24.74 5.04 -0.79
CA GLN A 77 -24.58 4.90 -2.25
C GLN A 77 -23.42 5.74 -2.80
N GLU A 78 -23.22 6.94 -2.28
CA GLU A 78 -22.10 7.82 -2.66
C GLU A 78 -20.76 7.18 -2.29
N ASN A 79 -20.67 6.59 -1.10
CA ASN A 79 -19.47 5.88 -0.63
C ASN A 79 -19.20 4.63 -1.45
N VAL A 80 -20.21 3.81 -1.75
CA VAL A 80 -20.05 2.63 -2.60
C VAL A 80 -19.57 3.04 -3.98
N LYS A 81 -20.16 4.08 -4.58
CA LYS A 81 -19.72 4.62 -5.86
C LYS A 81 -18.28 5.13 -5.79
N TYR A 82 -17.89 5.83 -4.73
CA TYR A 82 -16.51 6.27 -4.53
C TYR A 82 -15.52 5.09 -4.45
N MET A 83 -15.85 4.06 -3.64
CA MET A 83 -15.00 2.89 -3.45
C MET A 83 -14.85 2.04 -4.72
N THR A 84 -15.89 1.98 -5.56
CA THR A 84 -15.91 1.16 -6.79
C THR A 84 -15.46 1.93 -8.04
N SER A 85 -15.59 3.26 -8.07
CA SER A 85 -15.17 4.08 -9.21
C SER A 85 -13.66 4.25 -9.32
N SER A 86 -12.91 3.95 -8.25
CA SER A 86 -11.45 3.99 -8.25
C SER A 86 -10.85 2.73 -8.88
N HIS A 87 -10.87 2.68 -10.21
CA HIS A 87 -10.02 1.79 -10.98
C HIS A 87 -8.98 2.62 -11.74
N PHE A 88 -8.09 3.29 -11.00
CA PHE A 88 -6.93 3.94 -11.62
C PHE A 88 -5.92 2.86 -12.03
N MET A 89 -6.12 2.28 -13.22
CA MET A 89 -5.10 1.48 -13.86
C MET A 89 -4.08 2.43 -14.48
N THR A 90 -2.82 2.29 -14.06
CA THR A 90 -1.71 3.01 -14.71
C THR A 90 -1.54 2.51 -16.14
N ASP A 91 -0.99 3.38 -17.01
CA ASP A 91 -0.73 3.02 -18.39
C ASP A 91 -0.01 1.67 -18.50
N SER A 92 -0.44 0.86 -19.47
CA SER A 92 0.14 -0.46 -19.72
C SER A 92 1.66 -0.40 -19.93
N THR A 93 2.17 0.69 -20.47
CA THR A 93 3.60 0.92 -20.67
C THR A 93 4.36 1.10 -19.34
N ILE A 94 3.77 1.83 -18.39
CA ILE A 94 4.37 2.10 -17.07
C ILE A 94 4.36 0.82 -16.25
N THR A 95 3.25 0.09 -16.25
CA THR A 95 3.15 -1.21 -15.55
C THR A 95 4.18 -2.20 -16.09
N GLN A 96 4.34 -2.30 -17.41
CA GLN A 96 5.36 -3.15 -18.03
C GLN A 96 6.79 -2.72 -17.66
N LYS A 97 7.08 -1.41 -17.58
CA LYS A 97 8.39 -0.90 -17.13
C LYS A 97 8.69 -1.31 -15.69
N VAL A 98 7.72 -1.15 -14.79
CA VAL A 98 7.86 -1.55 -13.39
C VAL A 98 8.07 -3.06 -13.28
N LEU A 99 7.33 -3.87 -14.04
CA LEU A 99 7.53 -5.32 -14.07
C LEU A 99 8.93 -5.68 -14.60
N ALA A 100 9.38 -5.04 -15.67
CA ALA A 100 10.71 -5.27 -16.24
C ALA A 100 11.84 -4.90 -15.25
N GLN A 101 11.71 -3.79 -14.53
CA GLN A 101 12.68 -3.38 -13.52
C GLN A 101 12.74 -4.35 -12.33
N ASN A 102 11.60 -4.96 -11.97
CA ASN A 102 11.52 -5.88 -10.84
C ASN A 102 11.80 -7.34 -11.21
N ARG A 103 11.87 -7.69 -12.51
CA ARG A 103 12.24 -9.03 -12.98
C ARG A 103 13.64 -9.41 -12.51
N GLY A 104 13.83 -10.69 -12.22
CA GLY A 104 15.11 -11.24 -11.76
C GLY A 104 15.43 -11.04 -10.27
N ARG A 105 14.63 -10.27 -9.52
CA ARG A 105 14.74 -10.20 -8.04
C ARG A 105 14.39 -11.53 -7.37
N LYS A 106 13.49 -12.30 -7.97
CA LYS A 106 13.16 -13.67 -7.57
C LYS A 106 13.67 -14.63 -8.64
N ALA A 107 14.16 -15.80 -8.22
CA ALA A 107 14.61 -16.85 -9.13
C ALA A 107 13.52 -17.27 -10.14
N ARG A 108 12.25 -17.25 -9.72
CA ARG A 108 11.08 -17.57 -10.56
C ARG A 108 10.84 -16.57 -11.70
N ASP A 109 11.25 -15.32 -11.50
CA ASP A 109 11.00 -14.23 -12.47
C ASP A 109 12.18 -14.05 -13.44
N ARG A 110 13.26 -14.81 -13.26
CA ARG A 110 14.40 -14.85 -14.17
C ARG A 110 13.98 -15.67 -15.38
N ARG A 111 14.07 -15.09 -16.58
CA ARG A 111 13.93 -15.87 -17.80
C ARG A 111 15.04 -16.91 -17.80
N GLN A 112 14.67 -18.17 -18.01
CA GLN A 112 15.65 -19.20 -18.32
C GLN A 112 16.27 -18.79 -19.65
N GLU A 113 17.56 -18.46 -19.62
CA GLU A 113 18.30 -18.25 -20.85
C GLU A 113 18.25 -19.58 -21.60
N GLU A 114 17.69 -19.55 -22.81
CA GLU A 114 17.72 -20.73 -23.67
C GLU A 114 19.18 -21.07 -23.90
N GLU A 115 19.64 -22.16 -23.29
CA GLU A 115 21.00 -22.64 -23.45
C GLU A 115 21.20 -22.93 -24.93
N LYS A 116 21.95 -22.05 -25.60
CA LYS A 116 22.39 -22.29 -26.96
C LYS A 116 23.16 -23.60 -26.93
N LYS A 117 22.58 -24.65 -27.51
CA LYS A 117 23.22 -25.95 -27.64
C LYS A 117 24.58 -25.72 -28.26
N LYS A 118 25.63 -25.99 -27.49
CA LYS A 118 26.98 -25.96 -28.04
C LYS A 118 27.03 -27.04 -29.13
N PRO A 119 27.62 -26.77 -30.29
CA PRO A 119 27.88 -27.86 -31.22
C PRO A 119 28.72 -28.90 -30.47
N GLU A 120 28.31 -30.16 -30.54
CA GLU A 120 29.08 -31.27 -29.99
C GLU A 120 30.43 -31.29 -30.73
N GLY A 121 31.44 -30.69 -30.12
CA GLY A 121 32.79 -30.66 -30.64
C GLY A 121 33.40 -32.04 -30.45
N THR A 122 33.18 -32.94 -31.40
CA THR A 122 33.95 -34.17 -31.48
C THR A 122 35.40 -33.75 -31.73
N VAL A 123 36.33 -34.30 -30.93
CA VAL A 123 37.77 -34.02 -31.09
C VAL A 123 38.27 -34.50 -32.46
N PHE A 124 37.59 -35.51 -33.01
CA PHE A 124 37.87 -36.08 -34.31
C PHE A 124 36.98 -35.45 -35.36
N THR A 125 37.62 -35.02 -36.44
CA THR A 125 36.95 -34.58 -37.66
C THR A 125 36.79 -35.76 -38.62
N GLU A 126 35.88 -35.66 -39.58
CA GLU A 126 35.70 -36.67 -40.63
C GLU A 126 37.02 -36.98 -41.37
N GLU A 127 37.90 -35.98 -41.51
CA GLU A 127 39.23 -36.13 -42.10
C GLU A 127 40.17 -37.02 -41.27
N ASP A 128 39.99 -37.06 -39.95
CA ASP A 128 40.78 -37.93 -39.06
C ASP A 128 40.36 -39.39 -39.22
N PHE A 129 39.07 -39.66 -39.44
CA PHE A 129 38.57 -40.99 -39.76
C PHE A 129 39.10 -41.48 -41.11
N GLN A 130 39.12 -40.63 -42.14
CA GLN A 130 39.71 -40.99 -43.44
C GLN A 130 41.22 -41.29 -43.35
N ARG A 131 41.95 -40.55 -42.51
CA ARG A 131 43.37 -40.83 -42.24
C ARG A 131 43.55 -42.17 -41.54
N PHE A 132 42.76 -42.43 -40.50
CA PHE A 132 42.76 -43.70 -39.78
C PHE A 132 42.45 -44.88 -40.70
N GLU A 133 41.44 -44.76 -41.55
CA GLU A 133 41.07 -45.80 -42.52
C GLU A 133 42.22 -46.13 -43.47
N ARG A 134 42.89 -45.10 -44.02
CA ARG A 134 44.02 -45.29 -44.93
C ARG A 134 45.21 -45.96 -44.25
N GLU A 135 45.49 -45.59 -43.00
CA GLU A 135 46.63 -46.09 -42.23
C GLU A 135 46.44 -47.55 -41.79
N TYR A 136 45.22 -47.93 -41.40
CA TYR A 136 44.93 -49.29 -40.93
C TYR A 136 44.49 -50.25 -42.02
N PHE A 137 43.73 -49.79 -43.02
CA PHE A 137 43.18 -50.66 -44.07
C PHE A 137 43.93 -50.57 -45.40
N GLY A 138 45.03 -49.80 -45.48
CA GLY A 138 45.94 -49.83 -46.61
C GLY A 138 45.25 -49.60 -47.96
N GLY A 139 44.52 -48.49 -48.10
CA GLY A 139 44.13 -47.90 -49.38
C GLY A 139 43.46 -48.81 -50.42
N THR A 140 42.70 -49.83 -50.02
CA THR A 140 41.90 -50.68 -50.94
C THR A 140 40.47 -50.87 -50.42
N GLY A 141 39.83 -49.77 -50.03
CA GLY A 141 38.40 -49.73 -49.77
C GLY A 141 37.63 -49.28 -51.02
N THR A 142 37.48 -50.16 -52.02
CA THR A 142 36.44 -50.00 -53.03
C THR A 142 35.14 -50.60 -52.50
N VAL A 143 34.22 -49.75 -52.05
CA VAL A 143 32.75 -49.85 -52.26
C VAL A 143 32.20 -48.42 -52.30
#